data_AF-A0A7C5UMU5-F1
#
_entry.id   AF-A0A7C5UMU5-F1
#
_cell.length_a   1.000
_cell.length_b   1.000
_cell.length_c   1.000
_cell.angle_alpha   90.00
_cell.angle_beta   90.00
_cell.angle_gamma   90.00
#
_symmetry.space_group_name_H-M   'P 1'
#
loop_
_entity.id
_entity.type
_entity.pdbx_description
1 polymer ?
#
loop_
_entity_poly.entity_id
_entity_poly.type
_entity_poly.pdbx_seq_one_letter_code
_entity_poly.pdbx_strand_id
1 'polypeptide(L)'
;TEGLSGKLKELNQEAVRIAKSAVGDKALVAGDIGPTGEMMSPIGSLSPELAEEVYAEQAEVLAEAGVDLFSIETMFDLEEVKSAIRGIKKVAPGIPIVAEMTFKKTARGFFTMMGVSPEQGIKGMLESGAEVVGANCSIGPKKMVELVKVMRGITNSWIIAQANAGEPRLEEGKEVYEVGAEEFAGYALEMFRAGADCIGACCGSNPEFIRLMVEKFKGIDKR
;
A
#
# COMPACT_ATOMS: atom_id res chain seq x y z
N THR A 1 -0.11 12.77 19.03
CA THR A 1 -1.38 12.02 18.87
C THR A 1 -2.52 13.02 18.74
N GLU A 2 -3.43 12.82 17.80
CA GLU A 2 -4.62 13.67 17.57
C GLU A 2 -5.70 13.54 18.68
N GLY A 3 -5.34 13.04 19.87
CA GLY A 3 -6.27 12.83 20.99
C GLY A 3 -7.26 11.66 20.82
N LEU A 4 -7.08 10.80 19.81
CA LEU A 4 -8.02 9.73 19.47
C LEU A 4 -7.61 8.32 19.94
N SER A 5 -6.55 8.17 20.73
CA SER A 5 -6.03 6.86 21.14
C SER A 5 -7.08 5.96 21.80
N GLY A 6 -8.01 6.53 22.59
CA GLY A 6 -9.10 5.77 23.22
C GLY A 6 -10.20 5.28 22.26
N LYS A 7 -10.12 5.62 20.96
CA LYS A 7 -11.11 5.26 19.94
C LYS A 7 -10.60 4.25 18.92
N LEU A 8 -9.41 3.66 19.13
CA LEU A 8 -8.82 2.69 18.20
C LEU A 8 -9.80 1.57 17.84
N LYS A 9 -10.44 0.94 18.84
CA LYS A 9 -11.42 -0.13 18.63
C LYS A 9 -12.64 0.34 17.84
N GLU A 10 -13.27 1.42 18.30
CA GLU A 10 -14.48 1.99 17.71
C GLU A 10 -14.28 2.35 16.23
N LEU A 11 -13.21 3.08 15.91
CA LEU A 11 -12.95 3.58 14.56
C LEU A 11 -12.63 2.45 13.57
N ASN A 12 -11.77 1.50 13.96
CA ASN A 12 -11.40 0.40 13.07
C ASN A 12 -12.59 -0.55 12.83
N GLN A 13 -13.35 -0.91 13.87
CA GLN A 13 -14.52 -1.78 13.70
C GLN A 13 -15.60 -1.13 12.83
N GLU A 14 -15.86 0.17 13.04
CA GLU A 14 -16.86 0.89 12.26
C GLU A 14 -16.41 1.06 10.79
N ALA A 15 -15.13 1.32 10.54
CA ALA A 15 -14.58 1.38 9.19
C ALA A 15 -14.77 0.05 8.43
N VAL A 16 -14.45 -1.09 9.06
CA VAL A 16 -14.63 -2.41 8.47
C VAL A 16 -16.13 -2.70 8.25
N ARG A 17 -17.00 -2.35 9.20
CA ARG A 17 -18.46 -2.51 9.06
C ARG A 17 -19.00 -1.75 7.85
N ILE A 18 -18.57 -0.50 7.67
CA ILE A 18 -18.96 0.34 6.53
C ILE A 18 -18.48 -0.29 5.22
N ALA A 19 -17.20 -0.70 5.17
CA ALA A 19 -16.62 -1.31 3.98
C ALA A 19 -17.35 -2.60 3.58
N LYS A 20 -17.55 -3.54 4.52
CA LYS A 20 -18.31 -4.79 4.30
C LYS A 20 -19.74 -4.52 3.85
N SER A 21 -20.41 -3.53 4.44
CA SER A 21 -21.77 -3.15 4.04
C SER A 21 -21.83 -2.60 2.61
N ALA A 22 -20.81 -1.86 2.19
CA ALA A 22 -20.75 -1.28 0.84
C ALA A 22 -20.47 -2.35 -0.24
N VAL A 23 -19.61 -3.32 0.05
CA VAL A 23 -19.18 -4.33 -0.95
C VAL A 23 -20.08 -5.57 -0.99
N GLY A 24 -20.70 -5.97 0.12
CA GLY A 24 -21.37 -7.26 0.24
C GLY A 24 -20.41 -8.40 -0.10
N ASP A 25 -20.83 -9.32 -0.98
CA ASP A 25 -19.99 -10.46 -1.41
C ASP A 25 -19.23 -10.19 -2.73
N LYS A 26 -19.14 -8.93 -3.17
CA LYS A 26 -18.61 -8.58 -4.51
C LYS A 26 -17.11 -8.29 -4.53
N ALA A 27 -16.51 -8.04 -3.37
CA ALA A 27 -15.10 -7.70 -3.24
C ALA A 27 -14.57 -8.07 -1.85
N LEU A 28 -13.24 -8.20 -1.76
CA LEU A 28 -12.55 -8.34 -0.50
C LEU A 28 -12.46 -6.99 0.23
N VAL A 29 -12.41 -7.03 1.55
CA VAL A 29 -12.17 -5.87 2.43
C VAL A 29 -10.83 -6.03 3.10
N ALA A 30 -9.92 -5.09 2.84
CA ALA A 30 -8.62 -5.05 3.49
C ALA A 30 -8.67 -4.22 4.78
N GLY A 31 -8.00 -4.72 5.83
CA GLY A 31 -7.61 -3.93 6.99
C GLY A 31 -6.39 -3.08 6.63
N ASP A 32 -6.63 -1.83 6.29
CA ASP A 32 -5.61 -0.90 5.83
C ASP A 32 -4.86 -0.25 7.00
N ILE A 33 -3.53 -0.31 6.97
CA ILE A 33 -2.61 0.12 8.03
C ILE A 33 -1.47 0.92 7.41
N GLY A 34 -1.38 2.19 7.78
CA GLY A 34 -0.27 3.07 7.40
C GLY A 34 0.90 3.08 8.41
N PRO A 35 1.97 3.84 8.14
CA PRO A 35 3.08 4.01 9.07
C PRO A 35 2.64 4.71 10.36
N THR A 36 3.35 4.47 11.45
CA THR A 36 3.12 5.16 12.75
C THR A 36 3.37 6.66 12.66
N GLY A 37 4.20 7.09 11.71
CA GLY A 37 4.72 8.46 11.59
C GLY A 37 5.94 8.74 12.47
N GLU A 38 6.33 7.79 13.34
CA GLU A 38 7.52 7.88 14.17
C GLU A 38 8.73 7.27 13.45
N MET A 39 9.92 7.82 13.72
CA MET A 39 11.15 7.28 13.14
C MET A 39 11.64 6.06 13.93
N MET A 40 12.05 5.00 13.23
CA MET A 40 12.65 3.81 13.83
C MET A 40 14.01 4.13 14.47
N SER A 41 14.33 3.45 15.58
CA SER A 41 15.66 3.48 16.21
C SER A 41 16.75 2.95 15.25
N PRO A 42 17.96 3.57 15.19
CA PRO A 42 18.46 4.63 16.07
C PRO A 42 18.17 6.07 15.59
N ILE A 43 17.44 6.25 14.49
CA ILE A 43 17.13 7.58 13.95
C ILE A 43 16.06 8.28 14.81
N GLY A 44 15.06 7.53 15.29
CA GLY A 44 14.07 7.99 16.25
C GLY A 44 13.95 7.08 17.47
N SER A 45 12.80 7.15 18.14
CA SER A 45 12.54 6.43 19.40
C SER A 45 11.70 5.17 19.24
N LEU A 46 11.16 4.89 18.06
CA LEU A 46 10.33 3.71 17.85
C LEU A 46 11.23 2.46 17.76
N SER A 47 11.14 1.59 18.75
CA SER A 47 11.85 0.30 18.72
C SER A 47 11.06 -0.71 17.88
N PRO A 48 11.73 -1.73 17.29
CA PRO A 48 11.05 -2.80 16.58
C PRO A 48 9.97 -3.51 17.42
N GLU A 49 10.22 -3.72 18.71
CA GLU A 49 9.30 -4.36 19.64
C GLU A 49 8.06 -3.50 19.90
N LEU A 50 8.25 -2.20 20.13
CA LEU A 50 7.14 -1.27 20.31
C LEU A 50 6.31 -1.12 19.02
N ALA A 51 6.96 -1.05 17.86
CA ALA A 51 6.25 -1.05 16.58
C ALA A 51 5.42 -2.32 16.41
N GLU A 52 5.97 -3.49 16.73
CA GLU A 52 5.25 -4.76 16.67
C GLU A 52 4.01 -4.76 17.57
N GLU A 53 4.12 -4.25 18.80
CA GLU A 53 2.99 -4.11 19.73
C GLU A 53 1.89 -3.19 19.19
N VAL A 54 2.28 -2.02 18.65
CA VAL A 54 1.34 -1.03 18.07
C VAL A 54 0.58 -1.64 16.90
N TYR A 55 1.28 -2.32 15.98
CA TYR A 55 0.63 -2.95 14.84
C TYR A 55 -0.21 -4.17 15.23
N ALA A 56 0.20 -4.94 16.23
CA ALA A 56 -0.58 -6.06 16.76
C ALA A 56 -1.91 -5.59 17.36
N GLU A 57 -1.93 -4.48 18.12
CA GLU A 57 -3.15 -3.93 18.72
C GLU A 57 -4.18 -3.54 17.65
N GLN A 58 -3.77 -2.81 16.60
CA GLN A 58 -4.67 -2.44 15.51
C GLN A 58 -5.11 -3.67 14.69
N ALA A 59 -4.18 -4.59 14.41
CA ALA A 59 -4.47 -5.79 13.63
C ALA A 59 -5.47 -6.73 14.33
N GLU A 60 -5.39 -6.88 15.66
CA GLU A 60 -6.34 -7.68 16.43
C GLU A 60 -7.77 -7.15 16.27
N VAL A 61 -7.95 -5.84 16.39
CA VAL A 61 -9.27 -5.19 16.21
C VAL A 61 -9.81 -5.36 14.80
N LEU A 62 -8.96 -5.18 13.78
CA LEU A 62 -9.36 -5.36 12.38
C LEU A 62 -9.70 -6.82 12.07
N ALA A 63 -8.94 -7.78 12.60
CA ALA A 63 -9.23 -9.20 12.47
C ALA A 63 -10.55 -9.59 13.15
N GLU A 64 -10.81 -9.11 14.37
CA GLU A 64 -12.10 -9.28 15.06
C GLU A 64 -13.27 -8.74 14.24
N ALA A 65 -13.05 -7.63 13.50
CA ALA A 65 -14.06 -7.03 12.64
C ALA A 65 -14.28 -7.79 11.31
N GLY A 66 -13.42 -8.77 10.99
CA GLY A 66 -13.61 -9.69 9.87
C GLY A 66 -13.04 -9.22 8.53
N VAL A 67 -11.90 -8.53 8.53
CA VAL A 67 -11.17 -8.22 7.28
C VAL A 67 -10.72 -9.50 6.56
N ASP A 68 -10.67 -9.46 5.22
CA ASP A 68 -10.29 -10.60 4.38
C ASP A 68 -8.77 -10.69 4.16
N LEU A 69 -8.09 -9.55 4.28
CA LEU A 69 -6.63 -9.41 4.21
C LEU A 69 -6.18 -8.15 4.97
N PHE A 70 -4.88 -8.02 5.23
CA PHE A 70 -4.26 -6.77 5.67
C PHE A 70 -3.55 -6.07 4.52
N SER A 71 -3.60 -4.74 4.50
CA SER A 71 -2.82 -3.91 3.58
C SER A 71 -1.93 -2.98 4.40
N ILE A 72 -0.62 -3.23 4.38
CA ILE A 72 0.38 -2.38 5.02
C ILE A 72 0.85 -1.39 3.95
N GLU A 73 0.40 -0.15 3.99
CA GLU A 73 0.63 0.81 2.91
C GLU A 73 1.51 2.01 3.29
N THR A 74 2.11 2.64 2.29
CA THR A 74 2.86 3.92 2.42
C THR A 74 4.05 3.86 3.38
N MET A 75 4.70 2.71 3.51
CA MET A 75 5.84 2.56 4.41
C MET A 75 7.13 3.13 3.81
N PHE A 76 7.93 3.81 4.63
CA PHE A 76 9.22 4.39 4.23
C PHE A 76 10.42 3.60 4.75
N ASP A 77 10.28 2.95 5.90
CA ASP A 77 11.30 2.17 6.57
C ASP A 77 11.00 0.67 6.48
N LEU A 78 11.99 -0.13 6.10
CA LEU A 78 11.79 -1.57 5.93
C LEU A 78 11.62 -2.29 7.27
N GLU A 79 12.29 -1.88 8.34
CA GLU A 79 12.13 -2.54 9.64
C GLU A 79 10.76 -2.27 10.24
N GLU A 80 10.18 -1.09 9.99
CA GLU A 80 8.79 -0.81 10.38
C GLU A 80 7.80 -1.73 9.67
N VAL A 81 7.97 -1.97 8.36
CA VAL A 81 7.17 -2.97 7.61
C VAL A 81 7.31 -4.36 8.24
N LYS A 82 8.53 -4.76 8.59
CA LYS A 82 8.79 -6.07 9.21
C LYS A 82 8.11 -6.18 10.57
N SER A 83 8.18 -5.14 11.41
CA SER A 83 7.45 -5.08 12.67
C SER A 83 5.94 -5.17 12.48
N ALA A 84 5.38 -4.48 11.49
CA ALA A 84 3.96 -4.57 11.16
C ALA A 84 3.55 -6.00 10.77
N ILE A 85 4.32 -6.65 9.88
CA ILE A 85 4.07 -8.05 9.48
C ILE A 85 4.15 -9.00 10.67
N ARG A 86 5.17 -8.85 11.55
CA ARG A 86 5.29 -9.67 12.78
C ARG A 86 4.09 -9.46 13.71
N GLY A 87 3.68 -8.22 13.93
CA GLY A 87 2.56 -7.86 14.79
C GLY A 87 1.25 -8.48 14.30
N ILE A 88 0.96 -8.34 13.00
CA ILE A 88 -0.21 -8.94 12.36
C ILE A 88 -0.18 -10.47 12.49
N LYS A 89 0.94 -11.12 12.16
CA LYS A 89 1.05 -12.58 12.23
C LYS A 89 0.91 -13.15 13.64
N LYS A 90 1.28 -12.38 14.66
CA LYS A 90 1.14 -12.77 16.06
C LYS A 90 -0.33 -12.91 16.48
N VAL A 91 -1.20 -12.05 15.97
CA VAL A 91 -2.63 -11.98 16.39
C VAL A 91 -3.59 -12.57 15.36
N ALA A 92 -3.21 -12.57 14.07
CA ALA A 92 -4.03 -13.01 12.95
C ALA A 92 -3.22 -13.83 11.91
N PRO A 93 -2.56 -14.94 12.31
CA PRO A 93 -1.65 -15.70 11.43
C PRO A 93 -2.29 -16.31 10.18
N GLY A 94 -3.62 -16.40 10.13
CA GLY A 94 -4.36 -16.98 9.00
C GLY A 94 -4.86 -15.98 7.97
N ILE A 95 -4.67 -14.67 8.19
CA ILE A 95 -5.14 -13.62 7.28
C ILE A 95 -3.98 -13.16 6.38
N PRO A 96 -4.12 -13.18 5.04
CA PRO A 96 -3.07 -12.76 4.11
C PRO A 96 -2.66 -11.29 4.28
N ILE A 97 -1.41 -10.98 3.97
CA ILE A 97 -0.82 -9.66 4.09
C ILE A 97 -0.33 -9.18 2.71
N VAL A 98 -0.81 -8.00 2.33
CA VAL A 98 -0.24 -7.15 1.29
C VAL A 98 0.68 -6.14 1.96
N ALA A 99 1.90 -5.98 1.46
CA ALA A 99 2.85 -5.02 1.99
C ALA A 99 3.42 -4.11 0.89
N GLU A 100 3.34 -2.81 1.11
CA GLU A 100 3.75 -1.80 0.15
C GLU A 100 4.69 -0.79 0.79
N MET A 101 5.73 -0.44 0.03
CA MET A 101 6.60 0.67 0.36
C MET A 101 6.45 1.78 -0.67
N THR A 102 6.65 3.02 -0.26
CA THR A 102 6.58 4.15 -1.18
C THR A 102 7.96 4.63 -1.62
N PHE A 103 8.16 4.74 -2.93
CA PHE A 103 9.46 5.05 -3.53
C PHE A 103 9.40 6.35 -4.33
N LYS A 104 10.51 7.09 -4.35
CA LYS A 104 10.73 8.22 -5.26
C LYS A 104 11.79 7.86 -6.29
N LYS A 105 11.60 8.36 -7.52
CA LYS A 105 12.59 8.22 -8.59
C LYS A 105 13.68 9.27 -8.42
N THR A 106 14.92 8.85 -8.34
CA THR A 106 16.12 9.69 -8.27
C THR A 106 17.04 9.42 -9.47
N ALA A 107 18.11 10.20 -9.63
CA ALA A 107 19.13 9.94 -10.64
C ALA A 107 19.82 8.57 -10.48
N ARG A 108 19.81 8.00 -9.26
CA ARG A 108 20.42 6.69 -8.94
C ARG A 108 19.44 5.53 -9.04
N GLY A 109 18.18 5.78 -9.41
CA GLY A 109 17.09 4.80 -9.38
C GLY A 109 16.03 5.12 -8.33
N PHE A 110 15.22 4.13 -7.99
CA PHE A 110 14.12 4.26 -7.02
C PHE A 110 14.61 3.98 -5.61
N PHE A 111 14.19 4.83 -4.66
CA PHE A 111 14.48 4.65 -3.24
C PHE A 111 13.34 5.19 -2.39
N THR A 112 13.11 4.59 -1.22
CA THR A 112 12.26 5.19 -0.20
C THR A 112 12.95 6.41 0.41
N MET A 113 12.22 7.18 1.23
CA MET A 113 12.81 8.30 1.99
C MET A 113 13.97 7.85 2.89
N MET A 114 13.92 6.62 3.41
CA MET A 114 14.96 6.03 4.26
C MET A 114 16.09 5.36 3.45
N GLY A 115 16.08 5.52 2.12
CA GLY A 115 17.13 5.00 1.25
C GLY A 115 17.02 3.51 0.93
N VAL A 116 15.88 2.88 1.22
CA VAL A 116 15.64 1.46 0.88
C VAL A 116 15.42 1.33 -0.63
N SER A 117 16.17 0.44 -1.28
CA SER A 117 15.98 0.14 -2.71
C SER A 117 14.79 -0.82 -2.93
N PRO A 118 14.20 -0.87 -4.13
CA PRO A 118 13.16 -1.85 -4.46
C PRO A 118 13.60 -3.29 -4.18
N GLU A 119 14.86 -3.64 -4.45
CA GLU A 119 15.37 -4.99 -4.18
C GLU A 119 15.36 -5.31 -2.69
N GLN A 120 15.81 -4.38 -1.85
CA GLN A 120 15.81 -4.54 -0.39
C GLN A 120 14.38 -4.64 0.15
N GLY A 121 13.49 -3.74 -0.29
CA GLY A 121 12.10 -3.69 0.15
C GLY A 121 11.33 -4.95 -0.23
N ILE A 122 11.34 -5.31 -1.51
CA ILE A 122 10.60 -6.48 -2.02
C ILE A 122 11.06 -7.77 -1.36
N LYS A 123 12.38 -8.01 -1.29
CA LYS A 123 12.91 -9.22 -0.62
C LYS A 123 12.57 -9.22 0.87
N GLY A 124 12.76 -8.11 1.56
CA GLY A 124 12.50 -8.03 3.00
C GLY A 124 11.03 -8.24 3.38
N MET A 125 10.09 -7.72 2.57
CA MET A 125 8.65 -7.94 2.76
C MET A 125 8.25 -9.41 2.53
N LEU A 126 8.76 -10.03 1.45
CA LEU A 126 8.53 -11.44 1.16
C LEU A 126 9.14 -12.38 2.20
N GLU A 127 10.36 -12.10 2.66
CA GLU A 127 11.05 -12.90 3.70
C GLU A 127 10.35 -12.80 5.06
N SER A 128 9.68 -11.69 5.33
CA SER A 128 8.82 -11.52 6.51
C SER A 128 7.45 -12.21 6.32
N GLY A 129 7.16 -12.59 5.08
CA GLY A 129 6.04 -13.40 4.64
C GLY A 129 4.77 -12.60 4.40
N ALA A 130 4.88 -11.45 3.72
CA ALA A 130 3.78 -10.91 2.95
C ALA A 130 3.55 -11.77 1.70
N GLU A 131 2.29 -12.01 1.34
CA GLU A 131 1.89 -12.79 0.15
C GLU A 131 1.92 -11.94 -1.12
N VAL A 132 1.63 -10.64 -0.99
CA VAL A 132 1.65 -9.65 -2.08
C VAL A 132 2.55 -8.50 -1.67
N VAL A 133 3.39 -8.03 -2.59
CA VAL A 133 4.34 -6.95 -2.32
C VAL A 133 4.28 -5.88 -3.39
N GLY A 134 4.54 -4.63 -3.05
CA GLY A 134 4.42 -3.59 -4.05
C GLY A 134 4.78 -2.20 -3.61
N ALA A 135 4.17 -1.25 -4.31
CA ALA A 135 4.37 0.16 -4.07
C ALA A 135 3.12 0.98 -4.34
N ASN A 136 2.87 1.91 -3.43
CA ASN A 136 1.85 2.94 -3.55
C ASN A 136 2.44 4.35 -3.38
N CYS A 137 1.63 5.36 -3.72
CA CYS A 137 1.89 6.76 -3.45
C CYS A 137 3.19 7.32 -4.08
N SER A 138 3.60 8.53 -3.67
CA SER A 138 4.81 9.31 -4.05
C SER A 138 5.01 9.67 -5.52
N ILE A 139 4.67 8.80 -6.46
CA ILE A 139 4.97 8.92 -7.88
C ILE A 139 3.71 8.79 -8.74
N GLY A 140 3.71 9.51 -9.86
CA GLY A 140 2.69 9.38 -10.89
C GLY A 140 2.76 8.06 -11.65
N PRO A 141 1.74 7.77 -12.48
CA PRO A 141 1.53 6.44 -13.05
C PRO A 141 2.62 6.04 -14.05
N LYS A 142 3.16 6.98 -14.83
CA LYS A 142 4.29 6.73 -15.74
C LYS A 142 5.53 6.19 -15.01
N LYS A 143 5.89 6.81 -13.88
CA LYS A 143 7.04 6.36 -13.06
C LYS A 143 6.72 5.04 -12.37
N MET A 144 5.46 4.81 -11.99
CA MET A 144 5.02 3.54 -11.41
C MET A 144 5.16 2.38 -12.41
N VAL A 145 4.85 2.58 -13.70
CA VAL A 145 5.12 1.56 -14.75
C VAL A 145 6.59 1.16 -14.77
N GLU A 146 7.51 2.12 -14.67
CA GLU A 146 8.93 1.83 -14.61
C GLU A 146 9.32 1.06 -13.34
N LEU A 147 8.77 1.45 -12.19
CA LEU A 147 9.02 0.76 -10.91
C LEU A 147 8.49 -0.68 -10.94
N VAL A 148 7.31 -0.92 -11.52
CA VAL A 148 6.76 -2.28 -11.68
C VAL A 148 7.70 -3.18 -12.49
N LYS A 149 8.33 -2.67 -13.56
CA LYS A 149 9.33 -3.44 -14.32
C LYS A 149 10.53 -3.82 -13.46
N VAL A 150 10.99 -2.91 -12.59
CA VAL A 150 12.08 -3.18 -11.64
C VAL A 150 11.65 -4.27 -10.65
N MET A 151 10.48 -4.12 -10.02
CA MET A 151 9.96 -5.09 -9.04
C MET A 151 9.75 -6.48 -9.66
N ARG A 152 9.21 -6.55 -10.88
CA ARG A 152 9.03 -7.81 -11.60
C ARG A 152 10.35 -8.49 -11.96
N GLY A 153 11.43 -7.74 -12.15
CA GLY A 153 12.78 -8.29 -12.30
C GLY A 153 13.35 -8.90 -11.01
N ILE A 154 12.77 -8.57 -9.84
CA ILE A 154 13.23 -9.04 -8.53
C ILE A 154 12.44 -10.28 -8.07
N THR A 155 11.14 -10.35 -8.34
CA THR A 155 10.27 -11.42 -7.82
C THR A 155 9.23 -11.93 -8.83
N ASN A 156 8.86 -13.21 -8.66
CA ASN A 156 7.72 -13.84 -9.33
C ASN A 156 6.44 -13.86 -8.45
N SER A 157 6.51 -13.36 -7.21
CA SER A 157 5.34 -13.18 -6.34
C SER A 157 4.37 -12.14 -6.91
N TRP A 158 3.19 -12.03 -6.30
CA TRP A 158 2.18 -11.07 -6.70
C TRP A 158 2.65 -9.64 -6.42
N ILE A 159 2.50 -8.77 -7.43
CA ILE A 159 2.87 -7.36 -7.34
C ILE A 159 1.63 -6.47 -7.33
N ILE A 160 1.53 -5.62 -6.31
CA ILE A 160 0.55 -4.53 -6.26
C ILE A 160 1.19 -3.19 -6.66
N ALA A 161 0.43 -2.36 -7.39
CA ALA A 161 0.87 -1.02 -7.80
C ALA A 161 -0.27 -0.01 -7.70
N GLN A 162 -0.07 1.04 -6.89
CA GLN A 162 -1.08 2.07 -6.63
C GLN A 162 -0.48 3.47 -6.79
N ALA A 163 -0.40 3.96 -8.03
CA ALA A 163 0.17 5.28 -8.31
C ALA A 163 -0.74 6.43 -7.86
N ASN A 164 -0.15 7.59 -7.58
CA ASN A 164 -0.89 8.85 -7.48
C ASN A 164 -1.40 9.27 -8.87
N ALA A 165 -2.42 10.12 -8.91
CA ALA A 165 -2.95 10.74 -10.14
C ALA A 165 -2.01 11.81 -10.74
N GLY A 166 -0.70 11.56 -10.72
CA GLY A 166 0.35 12.51 -11.08
C GLY A 166 1.33 12.72 -9.93
N GLU A 167 2.38 13.49 -10.19
CA GLU A 167 3.26 13.94 -9.11
C GLU A 167 2.57 15.06 -8.32
N PRO A 168 2.60 15.02 -6.98
CA PRO A 168 1.96 16.04 -6.18
C PRO A 168 2.62 17.39 -6.43
N ARG A 169 1.82 18.40 -6.79
CA ARG A 169 2.24 19.79 -6.88
C ARG A 169 1.53 20.61 -5.82
N LEU A 170 2.23 21.56 -5.23
CA LEU A 170 1.62 22.53 -4.32
C LEU A 170 1.19 23.75 -5.12
N GLU A 171 -0.12 23.97 -5.22
CA GLU A 171 -0.73 25.17 -5.78
C GLU A 171 -1.61 25.81 -4.71
N GLU A 172 -1.34 27.07 -4.36
CA GLU A 172 -2.09 27.81 -3.32
C GLU A 172 -2.21 27.08 -1.97
N GLY A 173 -1.20 26.29 -1.60
CA GLY A 173 -1.19 25.49 -0.37
C GLY A 173 -2.02 24.21 -0.43
N LYS A 174 -2.55 23.84 -1.59
CA LYS A 174 -3.25 22.58 -1.84
C LYS A 174 -2.41 21.67 -2.73
N GLU A 175 -2.49 20.38 -2.47
CA GLU A 175 -1.95 19.38 -3.39
C GLU A 175 -2.84 19.24 -4.61
N VAL A 176 -2.24 19.42 -5.79
CA VAL A 176 -2.88 19.26 -7.10
C VAL A 176 -2.17 18.14 -7.85
N TYR A 177 -2.99 17.34 -8.54
CA TYR A 177 -2.59 16.16 -9.30
C TYR A 177 -3.03 16.35 -10.76
N GLU A 178 -2.11 16.15 -11.70
CA GLU A 178 -2.29 16.58 -13.10
C GLU A 178 -2.86 15.50 -14.04
N VAL A 179 -2.83 14.23 -13.64
CA VAL A 179 -3.22 13.12 -14.52
C VAL A 179 -4.70 12.83 -14.35
N GLY A 180 -5.45 12.99 -15.43
CA GLY A 180 -6.88 12.66 -15.49
C GLY A 180 -7.14 11.14 -15.53
N ALA A 181 -8.37 10.76 -15.22
CA ALA A 181 -8.79 9.36 -15.10
C ALA A 181 -8.56 8.52 -16.39
N GLU A 182 -8.80 9.09 -17.58
CA GLU A 182 -8.61 8.39 -18.86
C GLU A 182 -7.13 8.09 -19.13
N GLU A 183 -6.25 9.06 -18.88
CA GLU A 183 -4.80 8.89 -19.01
C GLU A 183 -4.28 7.86 -17.99
N PHE A 184 -4.73 7.96 -16.73
CA PHE A 184 -4.38 7.00 -15.69
C PHE A 184 -4.78 5.57 -16.07
N ALA A 185 -5.99 5.38 -16.63
CA ALA A 185 -6.45 4.07 -17.06
C ALA A 185 -5.58 3.46 -18.18
N GLY A 186 -5.02 4.28 -19.06
CA GLY A 186 -4.01 3.86 -20.03
C GLY A 186 -2.75 3.32 -19.35
N TYR A 187 -2.22 4.05 -18.36
CA TYR A 187 -1.06 3.59 -17.60
C TYR A 187 -1.34 2.37 -16.73
N ALA A 188 -2.55 2.19 -16.20
CA ALA A 188 -2.91 0.98 -15.46
C ALA A 188 -2.71 -0.27 -16.35
N LEU A 189 -3.11 -0.22 -17.61
CA LEU A 189 -2.84 -1.29 -18.57
C LEU A 189 -1.33 -1.48 -18.82
N GLU A 190 -0.56 -0.40 -18.84
CA GLU A 190 0.90 -0.50 -18.93
C GLU A 190 1.54 -1.10 -17.67
N MET A 191 1.02 -0.83 -16.46
CA MET A 191 1.47 -1.46 -15.22
C MET A 191 1.20 -2.96 -15.26
N PHE A 192 0.01 -3.38 -15.72
CA PHE A 192 -0.30 -4.80 -15.91
C PHE A 192 0.69 -5.47 -16.85
N ARG A 193 0.92 -4.87 -18.03
CA ARG A 193 1.89 -5.37 -19.03
C ARG A 193 3.32 -5.39 -18.51
N ALA A 194 3.68 -4.44 -17.63
CA ALA A 194 4.98 -4.38 -16.98
C ALA A 194 5.17 -5.48 -15.92
N GLY A 195 4.08 -6.07 -15.42
CA GLY A 195 4.14 -7.19 -14.49
C GLY A 195 3.37 -6.99 -13.19
N ALA A 196 2.54 -5.95 -13.03
CA ALA A 196 1.65 -5.85 -11.88
C ALA A 196 0.49 -6.85 -11.99
N ASP A 197 0.08 -7.39 -10.84
CA ASP A 197 -1.03 -8.35 -10.72
C ASP A 197 -2.24 -7.67 -10.07
N CYS A 198 -2.00 -6.81 -9.09
CA CYS A 198 -2.99 -5.94 -8.46
C CYS A 198 -2.70 -4.48 -8.83
N ILE A 199 -3.71 -3.74 -9.29
CA ILE A 199 -3.55 -2.34 -9.68
C ILE A 199 -4.67 -1.52 -9.06
N GLY A 200 -4.29 -0.44 -8.40
CA GLY A 200 -5.21 0.56 -7.87
C GLY A 200 -4.70 1.97 -8.11
N ALA A 201 -5.26 2.91 -7.36
CA ALA A 201 -4.88 4.31 -7.40
C ALA A 201 -4.80 4.85 -5.97
N CYS A 202 -3.91 5.81 -5.75
CA CYS A 202 -3.66 6.44 -4.45
C CYS A 202 -4.11 7.91 -4.50
N CYS A 203 -3.31 8.85 -3.99
CA CYS A 203 -3.69 10.26 -3.87
C CYS A 203 -4.01 10.92 -5.22
N GLY A 204 -5.00 11.83 -5.20
CA GLY A 204 -5.48 12.54 -6.38
C GLY A 204 -6.47 11.75 -7.26
N SER A 205 -6.74 10.50 -6.93
CA SER A 205 -7.72 9.67 -7.64
C SER A 205 -9.13 9.77 -7.03
N ASN A 206 -10.13 9.25 -7.74
CA ASN A 206 -11.52 9.16 -7.30
C ASN A 206 -12.22 7.98 -8.01
N PRO A 207 -13.51 7.69 -7.74
CA PRO A 207 -14.20 6.54 -8.33
C PRO A 207 -14.16 6.46 -9.87
N GLU A 208 -14.06 7.59 -10.58
CA GLU A 208 -13.98 7.62 -12.04
C GLU A 208 -12.70 6.95 -12.56
N PHE A 209 -11.58 7.08 -11.83
CA PHE A 209 -10.33 6.40 -12.16
C PHE A 209 -10.51 4.89 -12.15
N ILE A 210 -11.15 4.36 -11.10
CA ILE A 210 -11.42 2.93 -10.97
C ILE A 210 -12.36 2.46 -12.09
N ARG A 211 -13.42 3.23 -12.39
CA ARG A 211 -14.37 2.92 -13.46
C ARG A 211 -13.67 2.79 -14.81
N LEU A 212 -12.87 3.78 -15.20
CA LEU A 212 -12.15 3.79 -16.47
C LEU A 212 -11.06 2.71 -16.53
N MET A 213 -10.36 2.44 -15.43
CA MET A 213 -9.45 1.29 -15.36
C MET A 213 -10.18 -0.01 -15.68
N VAL A 214 -11.27 -0.31 -14.97
CA VAL A 214 -12.07 -1.53 -15.20
C VAL A 214 -12.53 -1.63 -16.65
N GLU A 215 -12.91 -0.52 -17.29
CA GLU A 215 -13.27 -0.50 -18.71
C GLU A 215 -12.10 -0.87 -19.63
N LYS A 216 -10.88 -0.37 -19.38
CA LYS A 216 -9.69 -0.74 -20.15
C LYS A 216 -9.32 -2.22 -20.01
N PHE A 217 -9.66 -2.85 -18.88
CA PHE A 217 -9.40 -4.28 -18.64
C PHE A 217 -10.48 -5.22 -19.20
N LYS A 218 -11.59 -4.71 -19.76
CA LYS A 218 -12.61 -5.57 -20.38
C LYS A 218 -12.01 -6.34 -21.57
N GLY A 219 -12.16 -7.67 -21.55
CA GLY A 219 -11.66 -8.54 -22.62
C GLY A 219 -10.16 -8.84 -22.57
N ILE A 220 -9.47 -8.41 -21.51
CA ILE A 220 -8.08 -8.81 -21.24
C ILE A 220 -8.10 -10.05 -20.34
N ASP A 221 -7.38 -11.09 -20.74
CA ASP A 221 -7.20 -12.27 -19.91
C ASP A 221 -6.35 -11.91 -18.69
N LYS A 222 -6.90 -12.13 -17.50
CA LYS A 222 -6.23 -11.78 -16.24
C LYS A 222 -5.37 -12.97 -15.86
N ARG A 223 -4.13 -12.68 -15.44
CA ARG A 223 -3.16 -13.71 -15.03
C ARG A 223 -3.56 -14.38 -13.73
#